data_AF-A0A8I3AFJ7-F1
#
_entry.id   AF-A0A8I3AFJ7-F1
#
_cell.length_a   1.000
_cell.length_b   1.000
_cell.length_c   1.000
_cell.angle_alpha   90.00
_cell.angle_beta   90.00
_cell.angle_gamma   90.00
#
_symmetry.space_group_name_H-M   'P 1'
#
loop_
_entity.id
_entity.type
_entity.pdbx_description
1 polymer ?
#
loop_
_entity_poly.entity_id
_entity_poly.type
_entity_poly.pdbx_seq_one_letter_code
_entity_poly.pdbx_strand_id
1 'polypeptide(L)'
;MSRMTYKDGETGDVTEAVLAAQGYILKKDLPPILSTPSVRNEPSHAHDRKANAARYLRQAVTLTGLGTSIFETAIETVRGAHTHLARNYPAGRVTPWKPERFKGQDVLEISNRYLTSRHRQSPSPIVAFQCGVDPKNILT
;
A
#
# COMPACT_ATOMS: atom_id res chain seq x y z
N MET A 1 3.03 3.68 5.19
CA MET A 1 3.80 2.67 4.44
C MET A 1 5.21 2.84 4.93
N SER A 2 5.80 1.84 5.58
CA SER A 2 7.20 1.93 5.98
C SER A 2 8.03 1.63 4.74
N ARG A 3 8.81 2.60 4.26
CA ARG A 3 9.70 2.41 3.11
C ARG A 3 10.92 1.66 3.62
N MET A 4 11.38 0.67 2.85
CA MET A 4 12.61 -0.04 3.19
C MET A 4 13.79 0.77 2.67
N THR A 5 14.40 1.50 3.58
CA THR A 5 15.54 2.37 3.30
C THR A 5 16.77 1.81 3.99
N TYR A 6 17.79 1.46 3.22
CA TYR A 6 19.12 1.15 3.70
C TYR A 6 19.93 2.45 3.78
N LYS A 7 20.71 2.65 4.84
CA LYS A 7 21.67 3.74 4.93
C LYS A 7 23.06 3.14 4.78
N ASP A 8 23.79 3.60 3.76
CA ASP A 8 25.18 3.22 3.60
C ASP A 8 26.04 3.81 4.72
N GLY A 9 26.91 2.98 5.30
CA GLY A 9 27.68 3.32 6.49
C GLY A 9 28.83 4.29 6.23
N GLU A 10 29.31 4.38 4.99
CA GLU A 10 30.44 5.23 4.61
C GLU A 10 30.00 6.55 3.97
N THR A 11 29.00 6.51 3.09
CA THR A 11 28.52 7.71 2.38
C THR A 11 27.33 8.39 3.07
N GLY A 12 26.59 7.67 3.93
CA GLY A 12 25.35 8.16 4.53
C GLY A 12 24.15 8.17 3.57
N ASP A 13 24.34 7.67 2.35
CA ASP A 13 23.31 7.65 1.32
C ASP A 13 22.18 6.68 1.67
N VAL A 14 20.95 7.13 1.43
CA VAL A 14 19.75 6.34 1.67
C VAL A 14 19.31 5.66 0.38
N THR A 15 19.45 4.34 0.30
CA THR A 15 19.00 3.54 -0.84
C THR A 15 17.64 2.90 -0.54
N GLU A 16 16.66 3.08 -1.43
CA GLU A 16 15.36 2.40 -1.34
C GLU A 16 15.46 1.02 -2.00
N ALA A 17 15.10 -0.02 -1.25
CA ALA A 17 15.02 -1.36 -1.80
C ALA A 17 13.66 -1.57 -2.47
N VAL A 18 13.68 -1.83 -3.77
CA VAL A 18 12.48 -2.09 -4.58
C VAL A 18 12.38 -3.58 -4.87
N LEU A 19 11.29 -4.19 -4.41
CA LEU A 19 10.94 -5.57 -4.73
C LEU A 19 9.86 -5.57 -5.81
N ALA A 20 10.08 -6.34 -6.88
CA ALA A 20 9.12 -6.52 -7.96
C ALA A 20 8.66 -7.97 -7.99
N ALA A 21 7.34 -8.17 -8.11
CA ALA A 21 6.73 -9.48 -8.27
C ALA A 21 5.67 -9.41 -9.37
N GLN A 22 5.64 -10.42 -10.25
CA GLN A 22 4.64 -10.54 -11.32
C GLN A 22 3.67 -11.67 -10.99
N GLY A 23 2.38 -11.39 -11.07
CA GLY A 23 1.32 -12.38 -10.83
C GLY A 23 -0.03 -11.93 -11.37
N TYR A 24 -1.06 -12.69 -11.06
CA TYR A 24 -2.44 -12.45 -11.48
C TYR A 24 -3.24 -11.84 -10.34
N ILE A 25 -4.12 -10.88 -10.64
CA ILE A 25 -5.02 -10.30 -9.64
C ILE A 25 -6.10 -11.33 -9.29
N LEU A 26 -6.09 -11.80 -8.05
CA LEU A 26 -7.10 -12.71 -7.50
C LEU A 26 -8.28 -11.94 -6.89
N LYS A 27 -7.98 -10.89 -6.11
CA LYS A 27 -8.95 -10.05 -5.43
C LYS A 27 -8.50 -8.60 -5.50
N LYS A 28 -9.46 -7.70 -5.64
CA LYS A 28 -9.26 -6.26 -5.44
C LYS A 28 -10.23 -5.76 -4.39
N ASP A 29 -9.74 -4.99 -3.44
CA ASP A 29 -10.52 -4.26 -2.47
C ASP A 29 -10.24 -2.77 -2.66
N LEU A 30 -11.20 -2.07 -3.27
CA LEU A 30 -11.11 -0.65 -3.56
C LEU A 30 -12.22 0.05 -2.80
N PRO A 31 -11.92 1.12 -2.04
CA PRO A 31 -12.92 1.81 -1.27
C PRO A 31 -13.94 2.47 -2.23
N PRO A 32 -15.26 2.30 -1.99
CA PRO A 32 -16.27 2.88 -2.84
C PRO A 32 -16.38 4.38 -2.56
N ILE A 33 -15.64 5.20 -3.30
CA ILE A 33 -15.79 6.66 -3.20
C ILE A 33 -16.92 7.09 -4.13
N LEU A 34 -18.10 7.20 -3.52
CA LEU A 34 -19.34 7.60 -4.20
C LEU A 34 -19.62 9.10 -4.05
N SER A 35 -18.86 9.79 -3.20
CA SER A 35 -18.99 11.22 -2.94
C SER A 35 -17.65 11.78 -2.47
N THR A 36 -17.39 13.04 -2.79
CA THR A 36 -16.25 13.79 -2.24
C THR A 36 -16.33 13.73 -0.72
N PRO A 37 -15.27 13.37 0.00
CA PRO A 37 -15.16 13.66 1.41
C PRO A 37 -14.99 15.18 1.56
N SER A 38 -16.08 15.93 1.36
CA SER A 38 -16.11 17.38 1.37
C SER A 38 -15.63 17.90 2.73
N VAL A 39 -14.57 18.69 2.75
CA VAL A 39 -14.02 19.34 3.96
C VAL A 39 -14.69 20.69 4.25
N ARG A 40 -15.66 21.14 3.45
CA ARG A 40 -16.15 22.53 3.56
C ARG A 40 -17.66 22.64 3.77
N ASN A 41 -17.99 23.14 4.97
CA ASN A 41 -19.08 24.06 5.30
C ASN A 41 -20.51 23.51 5.46
N GLU A 42 -20.73 22.48 6.28
CA GLU A 42 -22.07 22.14 6.81
C GLU A 42 -21.95 21.73 8.29
N PRO A 43 -22.68 22.39 9.23
CA PRO A 43 -22.51 22.17 10.66
C PRO A 43 -23.26 20.90 11.09
N SER A 44 -22.58 19.74 11.11
CA SER A 44 -23.14 18.56 11.80
C SER A 44 -22.06 17.63 12.35
N HIS A 45 -22.26 17.15 13.59
CA HIS A 45 -21.38 16.19 14.28
C HIS A 45 -21.18 14.85 13.54
N ALA A 46 -21.97 14.57 12.50
CA ALA A 46 -21.80 13.40 11.63
C ALA A 46 -20.66 13.58 10.59
N HIS A 47 -20.30 14.82 10.27
CA HIS A 47 -19.29 15.18 9.28
C HIS A 47 -17.87 14.79 9.69
N ASP A 48 -17.51 15.06 10.95
CA ASP A 48 -16.17 14.78 11.49
C ASP A 48 -15.83 13.28 11.43
N ARG A 49 -16.81 12.40 11.61
CA ARG A 49 -16.60 10.95 11.53
C ARG A 49 -16.32 10.50 10.10
N LYS A 50 -17.01 11.08 9.10
CA LYS A 50 -16.89 10.70 7.69
C LYS A 50 -15.59 11.24 7.06
N ALA A 51 -15.21 12.48 7.38
CA ALA A 51 -13.94 13.07 6.97
C ALA A 51 -12.73 12.38 7.62
N ASN A 52 -12.85 11.93 8.88
CA ASN A 52 -11.81 11.13 9.52
C ASN A 52 -11.72 9.71 8.95
N ALA A 53 -12.85 9.06 8.64
CA ALA A 53 -12.86 7.73 8.03
C ALA A 53 -12.11 7.69 6.68
N ALA A 54 -12.21 8.77 5.88
CA ALA A 54 -11.51 8.90 4.60
C ALA A 54 -9.97 8.76 4.73
N ARG A 55 -9.39 9.19 5.86
CA ARG A 55 -7.94 9.11 6.14
C ARG A 55 -7.45 7.68 6.40
N TYR A 56 -8.37 6.79 6.76
CA TYR A 56 -8.08 5.38 7.04
C TYR A 56 -8.46 4.46 5.88
N LEU A 57 -8.96 5.01 4.76
CA LEU A 57 -9.24 4.22 3.56
C LEU A 57 -7.96 3.58 3.04
N ARG A 58 -8.07 2.30 2.72
CA ARG A 58 -7.01 1.50 2.12
C ARG A 58 -7.53 0.91 0.83
N GLN A 59 -6.61 0.68 -0.10
CA GLN A 59 -6.84 -0.20 -1.23
C GLN A 59 -5.90 -1.39 -1.08
N ALA A 60 -6.38 -2.56 -1.48
CA ALA A 60 -5.61 -3.78 -1.46
C ALA A 60 -5.85 -4.58 -2.74
N VAL A 61 -4.80 -5.25 -3.19
CA VAL A 61 -4.88 -6.27 -4.23
C VAL A 61 -4.21 -7.54 -3.72
N THR A 62 -4.82 -8.68 -4.00
CA THR A 62 -4.24 -9.98 -3.72
C THR A 62 -3.74 -10.57 -5.03
N LEU A 63 -2.45 -10.86 -5.10
CA LEU A 63 -1.82 -11.50 -6.25
C LEU A 63 -1.66 -13.00 -6.03
N THR A 64 -1.85 -13.77 -7.08
CA THR A 64 -1.55 -15.21 -7.12
C THR A 64 -0.64 -15.54 -8.29
N GLY A 65 0.22 -16.53 -8.11
CA GLY A 65 1.06 -17.07 -9.17
C GLY A 65 0.38 -18.13 -10.01
N LEU A 66 -0.80 -18.61 -9.63
CA LEU A 66 -1.47 -19.77 -10.25
C LEU A 66 -0.55 -21.00 -10.39
N GLY A 67 0.38 -21.20 -9.45
CA GLY A 67 1.37 -22.31 -9.48
C GLY A 67 2.59 -22.07 -10.37
N THR A 68 2.87 -20.81 -10.73
CA THR A 68 4.10 -20.46 -11.45
C THR A 68 5.30 -20.37 -10.50
N SER A 69 6.42 -20.97 -10.92
CA SER A 69 7.68 -20.96 -10.17
C SER A 69 8.27 -19.55 -10.00
N ILE A 70 8.04 -18.66 -10.97
CA ILE A 70 8.47 -17.26 -10.91
C ILE A 70 7.84 -16.56 -9.70
N PHE A 71 6.53 -16.75 -9.49
CA PHE A 71 5.83 -16.13 -8.38
C PHE A 71 6.21 -16.77 -7.04
N GLU A 72 6.39 -18.09 -7.00
CA GLU A 72 6.88 -18.80 -5.81
C GLU A 72 8.26 -18.26 -5.39
N THR A 73 9.18 -18.11 -6.35
CA THR A 73 10.50 -17.51 -6.12
C THR A 73 10.39 -16.08 -5.60
N ALA A 74 9.44 -15.28 -6.11
CA ALA A 74 9.21 -13.93 -5.62
C ALA A 74 8.72 -13.94 -4.15
N ILE A 75 7.79 -14.82 -3.79
CA ILE A 75 7.33 -14.97 -2.40
C ILE A 75 8.48 -15.40 -1.48
N GLU A 76 9.30 -16.37 -1.89
CA GLU A 76 10.47 -16.79 -1.11
C GLU A 76 11.48 -15.66 -0.94
N THR A 77 11.67 -14.83 -1.97
CA THR A 77 12.53 -13.64 -1.87
C THR A 77 12.01 -12.65 -0.84
N VAL A 78 10.69 -12.41 -0.81
CA VAL A 78 10.07 -11.54 0.22
C VAL A 78 10.19 -12.15 1.62
N ARG A 79 10.01 -13.47 1.76
CA ARG A 79 10.25 -14.20 3.03
C ARG A 79 11.69 -14.05 3.50
N GLY A 80 12.65 -14.20 2.59
CA GLY A 80 14.08 -14.01 2.85
C GLY A 80 14.36 -12.60 3.34
N ALA A 81 13.90 -11.58 2.59
CA ALA A 81 14.07 -10.18 2.96
C ALA A 81 13.46 -9.87 4.34
N HIS A 82 12.25 -10.35 4.62
CA HIS A 82 11.62 -10.18 5.94
C HIS A 82 12.44 -10.84 7.05
N THR A 83 12.93 -12.06 6.83
CA THR A 83 13.77 -12.78 7.81
C THR A 83 15.07 -12.03 8.08
N HIS A 84 15.70 -11.49 7.05
CA HIS A 84 16.89 -10.65 7.19
C HIS A 84 16.59 -9.38 8.01
N LEU A 85 15.47 -8.70 7.77
CA LEU A 85 15.08 -7.54 8.58
C LEU A 85 14.77 -7.95 10.03
N ALA A 86 13.98 -9.00 10.24
CA ALA A 86 13.59 -9.43 11.57
C ALA A 86 14.79 -9.81 12.45
N ARG A 87 15.90 -10.29 11.85
CA ARG A 87 17.15 -10.58 12.56
C ARG A 87 17.98 -9.35 12.90
N ASN A 88 17.93 -8.32 12.06
CA ASN A 88 18.77 -7.12 12.20
C ASN A 88 18.13 -6.00 13.03
N TYR A 89 16.84 -6.11 13.36
CA TYR A 89 16.11 -5.11 14.13
C TYR A 89 15.64 -5.69 15.47
N PRO A 90 15.55 -4.88 16.55
CA PRO A 90 15.03 -5.34 17.82
C PRO A 90 13.63 -5.95 17.73
N ALA A 91 13.33 -6.91 18.61
CA ALA A 91 12.01 -7.54 18.68
C ALA A 91 10.89 -6.49 18.76
N GLY A 92 9.83 -6.68 17.97
CA GLY A 92 8.69 -5.76 17.89
C GLY A 92 8.88 -4.53 17.01
N ARG A 93 10.08 -4.31 16.41
CA ARG A 93 10.29 -3.22 15.44
C ARG A 93 9.94 -3.59 14.00
N VAL A 94 9.95 -4.89 13.70
CA VAL A 94 9.51 -5.42 12.40
C VAL A 94 8.14 -6.05 12.58
N THR A 95 7.17 -5.59 11.80
CA THR A 95 5.84 -6.21 11.78
C THR A 95 5.99 -7.66 11.28
N PRO A 96 5.42 -8.65 11.98
CA PRO A 96 5.37 -10.02 11.49
C PRO A 96 4.71 -10.05 10.11
N TRP A 97 5.29 -10.80 9.18
CA TRP A 97 4.74 -10.96 7.84
C TRP A 97 4.79 -12.43 7.45
N LYS A 98 3.73 -12.87 6.79
CA LYS A 98 3.63 -14.17 6.12
C LYS A 98 2.73 -14.00 4.90
N PRO A 99 2.97 -14.73 3.80
CA PRO A 99 2.01 -14.74 2.71
C PRO A 99 0.70 -15.38 3.18
N GLU A 100 -0.39 -14.93 2.60
CA GLU A 100 -1.69 -15.57 2.79
C GLU A 100 -1.78 -16.84 1.95
N ARG A 101 -2.78 -17.69 2.22
CA ARG A 101 -3.04 -18.88 1.39
C ARG A 101 -4.43 -18.83 0.78
N PHE A 102 -4.51 -19.12 -0.51
CA PHE A 102 -5.76 -19.30 -1.24
C PHE A 102 -5.71 -20.62 -2.01
N LYS A 103 -6.70 -21.50 -1.79
CA LYS A 103 -6.77 -22.84 -2.40
C LYS A 103 -5.45 -23.64 -2.27
N GLY A 104 -4.77 -23.51 -1.14
CA GLY A 104 -3.50 -24.20 -0.88
C GLY A 104 -2.25 -23.55 -1.49
N GLN A 105 -2.39 -22.49 -2.29
CA GLN A 105 -1.27 -21.75 -2.87
C GLN A 105 -0.99 -20.48 -2.06
N ASP A 106 0.28 -20.09 -1.98
CA ASP A 106 0.66 -18.82 -1.38
C ASP A 106 0.21 -17.66 -2.28
N VAL A 107 -0.32 -16.61 -1.66
CA VAL A 107 -0.76 -15.38 -2.31
C VAL A 107 -0.17 -14.16 -1.61
N LEU A 108 0.02 -13.10 -2.38
CA LEU A 108 0.63 -11.86 -1.91
C LEU A 108 -0.43 -10.77 -1.82
N GLU A 109 -0.83 -10.40 -0.60
CA GLU A 109 -1.65 -9.22 -0.37
C GLU A 109 -0.78 -7.97 -0.33
N ILE A 110 -1.10 -7.00 -1.19
CA ILE A 110 -0.44 -5.71 -1.26
C ILE A 110 -1.48 -4.65 -0.95
N SER A 111 -1.24 -3.83 0.07
CA SER A 111 -2.16 -2.76 0.45
C SER A 111 -1.45 -1.45 0.79
N ASN A 112 -2.06 -0.34 0.37
CA ASN A 112 -1.61 1.01 0.70
C ASN A 112 -2.80 1.89 1.13
N ARG A 113 -2.51 3.09 1.66
CA ARG A 113 -3.58 4.07 1.92
C ARG A 113 -4.11 4.58 0.59
N TYR A 114 -5.42 4.70 0.49
CA TYR A 114 -6.07 5.23 -0.70
C TYR A 114 -5.88 6.75 -0.80
N LEU A 115 -6.04 7.47 0.32
CA LEU A 115 -5.78 8.90 0.41
C LEU A 115 -4.61 9.18 1.37
N THR A 116 -3.78 10.16 1.02
CA THR A 116 -2.76 10.74 1.90
C THR A 116 -2.96 12.23 1.99
N SER A 117 -2.86 12.80 3.20
CA SER A 117 -2.96 14.24 3.41
C SER A 117 -1.80 14.96 2.72
N ARG A 118 -2.11 16.05 2.00
CA ARG A 118 -1.10 16.90 1.35
C ARG A 118 -0.06 17.45 2.32
N HIS A 119 -0.43 17.75 3.55
CA HIS A 119 0.52 18.23 4.57
C HIS A 119 1.63 17.21 4.88
N ARG A 120 1.43 15.93 4.53
CA ARG A 120 2.41 14.84 4.74
C ARG A 120 3.16 14.46 3.46
N GLN A 121 2.85 15.09 2.33
CA GLN A 121 3.45 14.78 1.04
C GLN A 121 4.46 15.88 0.67
N SER A 122 5.58 15.50 0.05
CA SER A 122 6.50 16.46 -0.54
C SER A 122 5.76 17.33 -1.57
N PRO A 123 6.10 18.63 -1.69
CA PRO A 123 5.46 19.50 -2.67
C PRO A 123 5.73 18.98 -4.09
N SER A 124 4.73 18.31 -4.65
CA SER A 124 4.71 17.81 -6.03
C SER A 124 3.61 18.52 -6.80
N PRO A 125 3.78 18.77 -8.11
CA PRO A 125 2.73 19.36 -8.93
C PRO A 125 1.45 18.53 -8.87
N ILE A 126 0.32 19.21 -8.87
CA ILE A 126 -0.99 18.57 -8.87
C ILE A 126 -1.24 18.03 -10.26
N VAL A 127 -1.28 16.71 -10.40
CA VAL A 127 -1.66 16.05 -11.65
C VAL A 127 -3.15 15.76 -11.58
N ALA A 128 -3.91 16.30 -12.53
CA ALA A 128 -5.34 16.01 -12.64
C ALA A 128 -5.56 14.53 -12.98
N PHE A 129 -6.60 13.93 -12.42
CA PHE A 129 -6.98 12.58 -12.78
C PHE A 129 -7.46 12.54 -14.24
N GLN A 130 -7.08 11.48 -14.96
CA GLN A 130 -7.62 11.22 -16.29
C GLN A 130 -9.08 10.75 -16.17
N CYS A 131 -9.90 11.02 -17.19
CA CYS A 131 -11.31 10.61 -17.24
C CYS A 131 -11.50 9.09 -17.02
N GLY A 132 -10.57 8.25 -17.50
CA GLY A 132 -10.63 6.79 -17.25
C GLY A 132 -10.39 6.39 -15.78
N VAL A 133 -9.78 7.26 -14.99
CA VAL A 133 -9.46 7.03 -13.56
C VAL A 133 -10.54 7.60 -12.65
N ASP A 134 -11.08 8.78 -12.98
CA ASP A 134 -12.20 9.40 -12.28
C ASP A 134 -13.28 9.89 -13.26
N PRO A 135 -14.11 8.98 -13.80
CA PRO A 135 -15.11 9.33 -14.81
C PRO A 135 -16.20 10.27 -14.30
N LYS A 136 -16.36 10.37 -12.98
CA LYS A 136 -17.43 11.11 -12.31
C LYS A 136 -16.92 12.42 -11.68
N ASN A 137 -15.63 12.74 -11.82
CA ASN A 137 -15.00 13.91 -11.19
C ASN A 137 -15.30 14.01 -9.68
N ILE A 138 -15.20 12.88 -8.98
CA ILE A 138 -15.44 12.80 -7.52
C ILE A 138 -14.13 13.02 -6.73
N LEU A 139 -12.97 12.77 -7.34
CA LEU A 139 -11.65 12.84 -6.70
C LEU A 139 -10.85 14.07 -7.12
N THR A 140 -11.35 14.85 -8.08
CA THR A 140 -10.70 16.04 -8.67
C THR A 140 -10.88 17.32 -7.88
#